data_AF-A0A429XX01-F1
#
_entry.id   AF-A0A429XX01-F1
#
_cell.length_a   1.000
_cell.length_b   1.000
_cell.length_c   1.000
_cell.angle_alpha   90.00
_cell.angle_beta   90.00
_cell.angle_gamma   90.00
#
_symmetry.space_group_name_H-M   'P 1'
#
loop_
_entity.id
_entity.type
_entity.pdbx_description
1 polymer ?
#
loop_
_entity_poly.entity_id
_entity_poly.type
_entity_poly.pdbx_seq_one_letter_code
_entity_poly.pdbx_strand_id
1 'polypeptide(L)'
;MEKAPKKGRCCMEKLEYDQFSVTILPPATAYRPVDGRKYTLIMSTSDSSCHLAIGFKYETTLFNTKSEKVLTAEWKPRLGEYILTGKVYFESNQKDEALQAAFDQMQTELSKAIQMIVKADEILYSHVPWLLDAPIYIEVDSYDHKYKTIKYLGTPRQHLIKV
;
A
#
# COMPACT_ATOMS: atom_id res chain seq x y z
N MET A 1 -31.68 36.61 -2.90
CA MET A 1 -30.81 35.96 -3.89
C MET A 1 -29.38 36.34 -3.55
N GLU A 2 -28.63 35.41 -2.96
CA GLU A 2 -27.45 34.73 -3.58
C GLU A 2 -26.17 35.57 -3.34
N LYS A 3 -25.06 35.06 -2.79
CA LYS A 3 -24.40 33.77 -3.05
C LYS A 3 -23.68 33.24 -1.81
N ALA A 4 -23.87 31.96 -1.54
CA ALA A 4 -22.97 31.18 -0.69
C ALA A 4 -21.64 30.90 -1.45
N PRO A 5 -20.49 30.84 -0.75
CA PRO A 5 -19.21 30.61 -1.40
C PRO A 5 -19.11 29.17 -1.93
N LYS A 6 -18.64 29.04 -3.17
CA LYS A 6 -18.36 27.75 -3.82
C LYS A 6 -17.33 27.00 -2.99
N LYS A 7 -17.76 25.91 -2.36
CA LYS A 7 -16.91 24.91 -1.71
C LYS A 7 -15.89 24.42 -2.75
N GLY A 8 -14.62 24.71 -2.52
CA GLY A 8 -13.53 24.26 -3.39
C GLY A 8 -13.59 22.75 -3.55
N ARG A 9 -13.84 22.30 -4.78
CA ARG A 9 -13.75 20.89 -5.14
C ARG A 9 -12.28 20.53 -5.05
N CYS A 10 -11.87 19.85 -3.98
CA CYS A 10 -10.55 19.27 -3.91
C CYS A 10 -10.51 18.15 -4.95
N CYS A 11 -9.94 18.46 -6.11
CA CYS A 11 -9.83 17.51 -7.21
C CYS A 11 -8.85 16.42 -6.76
N MET A 12 -9.36 15.23 -6.49
CA MET A 12 -8.54 14.04 -6.28
C MET A 12 -7.76 13.78 -7.57
N GLU A 13 -6.43 13.66 -7.45
CA GLU A 13 -5.60 13.24 -8.57
C GLU A 13 -5.68 11.72 -8.67
N LYS A 14 -6.10 11.22 -9.84
CA LYS A 14 -6.22 9.80 -10.13
C LYS A 14 -5.22 9.44 -11.23
N LEU A 15 -4.37 8.46 -10.96
CA LEU A 15 -3.44 7.89 -11.95
C LEU A 15 -3.89 6.46 -12.26
N GLU A 16 -3.89 6.11 -13.54
CA GLU A 16 -4.20 4.76 -14.00
C GLU A 16 -2.90 4.10 -14.47
N TYR A 17 -2.59 2.92 -13.92
CA TYR A 17 -1.55 2.03 -14.42
C TYR A 17 -2.23 0.83 -15.10
N ASP A 18 -1.51 0.14 -15.99
CA ASP A 18 -2.01 -1.05 -16.69
C ASP A 18 -2.57 -2.13 -15.76
N GLN A 19 -2.19 -2.12 -14.47
CA GLN A 19 -2.51 -3.15 -13.49
C GLN A 19 -3.30 -2.65 -12.27
N PHE A 20 -3.33 -1.33 -11.99
CA PHE A 20 -3.98 -0.77 -10.80
C PHE A 20 -4.24 0.73 -10.93
N SER A 21 -5.15 1.25 -10.11
CA SER A 21 -5.43 2.69 -10.05
C SER A 21 -4.88 3.30 -8.76
N VAL A 22 -4.44 4.56 -8.84
CA VAL A 22 -3.91 5.32 -7.70
C VAL A 22 -4.76 6.56 -7.48
N THR A 23 -5.14 6.81 -6.23
CA THR A 23 -5.76 8.05 -5.79
C THR A 23 -4.87 8.74 -4.78
N ILE A 24 -4.55 10.01 -5.01
CA ILE A 24 -3.83 10.84 -4.04
C ILE A 24 -4.86 11.63 -3.23
N LEU A 25 -4.91 11.36 -1.93
CA LEU A 25 -5.84 11.96 -0.98
C LEU A 25 -5.32 13.32 -0.50
N PRO A 26 -6.04 14.43 -0.77
CA PRO A 26 -5.63 15.73 -0.28
C PRO A 26 -5.49 15.76 1.26
N PRO A 27 -4.49 16.48 1.81
CA PRO A 27 -3.58 17.41 1.14
C PRO A 27 -2.30 16.77 0.57
N ALA A 28 -2.25 15.45 0.36
CA ALA A 28 -1.09 14.80 -0.25
C ALA A 28 -0.95 15.16 -1.73
N THR A 29 0.27 15.00 -2.24
CA THR A 29 0.65 15.18 -3.64
C THR A 29 1.54 14.01 -4.08
N ALA A 30 1.91 13.98 -5.35
CA ALA A 30 2.82 12.96 -5.88
C ALA A 30 4.17 12.87 -5.13
N TYR A 31 4.64 13.96 -4.52
CA TYR A 31 5.95 14.05 -3.85
C TYR A 31 5.87 14.46 -2.36
N ARG A 32 4.67 14.68 -1.82
CA ARG A 32 4.46 14.99 -0.39
C ARG A 32 3.25 14.24 0.18
N PRO A 33 3.28 13.87 1.46
CA PRO A 33 4.41 13.99 2.38
C PRO A 33 5.48 12.94 2.09
N VAL A 34 6.64 13.07 2.74
CA VAL A 34 7.64 12.00 2.84
C VAL A 34 7.44 11.28 4.16
N ASP A 35 7.52 12.05 5.25
CA ASP A 35 7.24 11.56 6.60
C ASP A 35 5.76 11.32 6.81
N GLY A 36 5.39 10.14 7.32
CA GLY A 36 4.00 9.76 7.55
C GLY A 36 3.18 9.62 6.27
N ARG A 37 3.82 9.47 5.10
CA ARG A 37 3.13 9.11 3.85
C ARG A 37 2.56 7.72 4.00
N LYS A 38 1.23 7.63 3.93
CA LYS A 38 0.46 6.41 4.16
C LYS A 38 -0.12 5.90 2.86
N TYR A 39 -0.20 4.59 2.78
CA TYR A 39 -0.73 3.82 1.67
C TYR A 39 -1.85 2.95 2.19
N THR A 40 -2.94 2.90 1.45
CA THR A 40 -3.99 1.90 1.60
C THR A 40 -4.19 1.24 0.25
N LEU A 41 -3.72 0.01 0.11
CA LEU A 41 -3.93 -0.79 -1.08
C LEU A 41 -5.08 -1.76 -0.82
N ILE A 42 -6.11 -1.66 -1.66
CA ILE A 42 -7.27 -2.54 -1.68
C ILE A 42 -7.12 -3.46 -2.89
N MET A 43 -7.09 -4.75 -2.65
CA MET A 43 -7.01 -5.79 -3.69
C MET A 43 -8.31 -6.58 -3.70
N SER A 44 -9.04 -6.49 -4.81
CA SER A 44 -10.25 -7.28 -5.01
C SER A 44 -9.88 -8.73 -5.33
N THR A 45 -10.55 -9.67 -4.66
CA THR A 45 -10.40 -11.09 -4.95
C THR A 45 -11.25 -11.56 -6.14
N SER A 46 -12.25 -10.79 -6.57
CA SER A 46 -13.18 -11.18 -7.65
C SER A 46 -12.72 -10.72 -9.03
N ASP A 47 -12.31 -9.46 -9.17
CA ASP A 47 -12.21 -8.80 -10.48
C ASP A 47 -10.79 -8.40 -10.86
N SER A 48 -9.78 -8.93 -10.14
CA SER A 48 -8.35 -8.59 -10.30
C SER A 48 -8.01 -7.10 -10.19
N SER A 49 -8.97 -6.27 -9.77
CA SER A 49 -8.81 -4.82 -9.65
C SER A 49 -8.07 -4.47 -8.36
N CYS A 50 -7.09 -3.59 -8.48
CA CYS A 50 -6.32 -3.06 -7.36
C CYS A 50 -6.46 -1.54 -7.31
N HIS A 51 -6.70 -1.02 -6.12
CA HIS A 51 -6.82 0.41 -5.87
C HIS A 51 -5.87 0.84 -4.75
N LEU A 52 -4.98 1.78 -5.05
CA LEU A 52 -4.04 2.33 -4.09
C LEU A 52 -4.43 3.77 -3.74
N ALA A 53 -4.69 4.02 -2.47
CA ALA A 53 -4.83 5.37 -1.95
C ALA A 53 -3.54 5.81 -1.24
N ILE A 54 -3.09 7.02 -1.53
CA ILE A 54 -1.90 7.63 -0.93
C ILE A 54 -2.31 8.90 -0.18
N GLY A 55 -1.92 9.05 1.07
CA GLY A 55 -2.34 10.20 1.87
C GLY A 55 -1.56 10.41 3.16
N PHE A 56 -2.07 11.33 3.99
CA PHE A 56 -1.63 11.55 5.38
C PHE A 56 -2.33 10.64 6.39
N LYS A 57 -3.39 9.94 5.94
CA LYS A 57 -4.22 9.02 6.70
C LYS A 57 -4.52 7.80 5.83
N TYR A 58 -4.79 6.67 6.46
CA TYR A 58 -5.31 5.51 5.75
C TYR A 58 -6.69 5.82 5.20
N GLU A 59 -6.95 5.35 3.98
CA GLU A 59 -8.28 5.43 3.38
C GLU A 59 -9.16 4.39 4.03
N THR A 60 -10.26 4.82 4.63
CA THR A 60 -11.19 3.92 5.34
C THR A 60 -12.57 3.88 4.72
N THR A 61 -12.87 4.78 3.79
CA THR A 61 -14.19 4.92 3.16
C THR A 61 -14.36 4.04 1.95
N LEU A 62 -13.26 3.59 1.34
CA LEU A 62 -13.26 2.69 0.19
C LEU A 62 -13.32 1.20 0.59
N PHE A 63 -13.28 0.87 1.88
CA PHE A 63 -13.49 -0.51 2.34
C PHE A 63 -14.91 -0.94 2.03
N ASN A 64 -15.09 -1.66 0.94
CA ASN A 64 -16.38 -2.17 0.56
C ASN A 64 -16.29 -3.69 0.54
N THR A 65 -16.98 -4.32 1.48
CA THR A 65 -17.23 -5.78 1.58
C THR A 65 -16.11 -6.68 2.13
N LYS A 66 -16.56 -7.85 2.61
CA LYS A 66 -15.77 -8.94 3.22
C LYS A 66 -14.76 -9.61 2.27
N SER A 67 -14.77 -9.27 0.98
CA SER A 67 -13.99 -9.94 -0.08
C SER A 67 -12.75 -9.18 -0.52
N GLU A 68 -12.41 -8.05 0.11
CA GLU A 68 -11.24 -7.26 -0.22
C GLU A 68 -10.08 -7.53 0.75
N LYS A 69 -8.88 -7.72 0.19
CA LYS A 69 -7.65 -7.75 0.98
C LYS A 69 -7.10 -6.34 1.08
N VAL A 70 -6.79 -5.90 2.30
CA VAL A 70 -6.27 -4.57 2.58
C VAL A 70 -4.84 -4.66 3.08
N LEU A 71 -3.94 -3.96 2.40
CA LEU A 71 -2.58 -3.69 2.86
C LEU A 71 -2.48 -2.21 3.23
N THR A 72 -2.04 -1.92 4.45
CA THR A 72 -1.68 -0.56 4.88
C THR A 72 -0.17 -0.44 5.02
N ALA A 73 0.39 0.69 4.61
CA ALA A 73 1.82 0.96 4.80
C ALA A 73 2.09 2.43 5.08
N GLU A 74 3.23 2.74 5.69
CA GLU A 74 3.63 4.08 6.10
C GLU A 74 5.15 4.24 6.05
N TRP A 75 5.61 5.34 5.45
CA TRP A 75 6.98 5.79 5.62
C TRP A 75 7.16 6.43 7.00
N LYS A 76 8.12 5.92 7.77
CA LYS A 76 8.44 6.47 9.09
C LYS A 76 9.95 6.50 9.34
N PRO A 77 10.46 7.51 10.07
CA PRO A 77 11.84 7.51 10.54
C PRO A 77 12.00 6.48 11.67
N ARG A 78 13.08 5.72 11.63
CA ARG A 78 13.49 4.78 12.68
C ARG A 78 15.00 4.82 12.82
N LEU A 79 15.50 5.18 14.00
CA LEU A 79 16.93 5.18 14.32
C LEU A 79 17.82 5.93 13.30
N GLY A 80 17.31 6.99 12.67
CA GLY A 80 18.06 7.81 11.72
C GLY A 80 17.95 7.37 10.25
N GLU A 81 17.30 6.25 9.95
CA GLU A 81 16.93 5.84 8.60
C GLU A 81 15.40 5.92 8.40
N TYR A 82 14.96 6.05 7.15
CA TYR A 82 13.54 5.86 6.83
C TYR A 82 13.28 4.39 6.57
N ILE A 83 12.12 3.90 7.02
CA ILE A 83 11.65 2.56 6.70
C ILE A 83 10.20 2.63 6.21
N LEU A 84 9.85 1.79 5.24
CA LEU A 84 8.45 1.58 4.87
C LEU A 84 7.96 0.41 5.72
N THR A 85 7.06 0.70 6.65
CA THR A 85 6.41 -0.34 7.47
C THR A 85 5.01 -0.55 6.96
N GLY A 86 4.46 -1.75 7.11
CA GLY A 86 3.04 -1.95 6.83
C GLY A 86 2.46 -3.15 7.51
N LYS A 87 1.17 -3.34 7.33
CA LYS A 87 0.38 -4.41 7.93
C LYS A 87 -0.62 -4.96 6.92
N VAL A 88 -0.69 -6.28 6.83
CA VAL A 88 -1.71 -7.01 6.09
C VAL A 88 -2.31 -8.07 7.00
N TYR A 89 -3.60 -8.30 6.85
CA TYR A 89 -4.30 -9.34 7.59
C TYR A 89 -4.45 -10.61 6.75
N PHE A 90 -4.02 -11.74 7.30
CA PHE A 90 -4.17 -13.06 6.69
C PHE A 90 -5.23 -13.86 7.43
N GLU A 91 -6.32 -14.14 6.72
CA GLU A 91 -7.39 -15.01 7.15
C GLU A 91 -7.74 -15.96 6.02
N SER A 92 -7.98 -17.21 6.39
CA SER A 92 -8.36 -18.26 5.46
C SER A 92 -9.23 -19.28 6.19
N ASN A 93 -10.26 -19.76 5.50
CA ASN A 93 -11.13 -20.83 5.98
C ASN A 93 -10.62 -22.24 5.62
N GLN A 94 -9.46 -22.30 4.96
CA GLN A 94 -8.81 -23.55 4.56
C GLN A 94 -8.17 -24.27 5.77
N LYS A 95 -7.92 -25.56 5.63
CA LYS A 95 -7.31 -26.40 6.68
C LYS A 95 -6.00 -27.01 6.22
N ASP A 96 -5.14 -27.32 7.18
CA ASP A 96 -3.91 -28.10 7.02
C ASP A 96 -3.03 -27.62 5.83
N GLU A 97 -2.77 -28.49 4.86
CA GLU A 97 -1.91 -28.20 3.71
C GLU A 97 -2.46 -27.07 2.82
N ALA A 98 -3.78 -26.99 2.67
CA ALA A 98 -4.41 -25.92 1.88
C ALA A 98 -4.26 -24.54 2.56
N LEU A 99 -4.14 -24.50 3.90
CA LEU A 99 -3.88 -23.27 4.62
C LEU A 99 -2.45 -22.77 4.40
N GLN A 100 -1.47 -23.69 4.38
CA GLN A 100 -0.08 -23.34 4.07
C GLN A 100 0.06 -22.83 2.63
N ALA A 101 -0.56 -23.52 1.66
CA ALA A 101 -0.56 -23.08 0.27
C ALA A 101 -1.20 -21.69 0.10
N ALA A 102 -2.31 -21.41 0.81
CA ALA A 102 -2.94 -20.09 0.80
C ALA A 102 -2.03 -19.00 1.39
N PHE A 103 -1.26 -19.33 2.43
CA PHE A 103 -0.28 -18.41 3.00
C PHE A 103 0.89 -18.11 2.04
N ASP A 104 1.40 -19.12 1.35
CA ASP A 104 2.48 -18.96 0.36
C ASP A 104 2.00 -18.15 -0.86
N GLN A 105 0.76 -18.35 -1.30
CA GLN A 105 0.14 -17.51 -2.31
C GLN A 105 0.03 -16.05 -1.83
N MET A 106 -0.43 -15.81 -0.60
CA MET A 106 -0.51 -14.47 -0.04
C MET A 106 0.85 -13.77 0.02
N GLN A 107 1.93 -14.48 0.35
CA GLN A 107 3.29 -13.91 0.32
C GLN A 107 3.70 -13.45 -1.09
N THR A 108 3.29 -14.20 -2.12
CA THR A 108 3.53 -13.83 -3.52
C THR A 108 2.70 -12.60 -3.91
N GLU A 109 1.44 -12.55 -3.52
CA GLU A 109 0.56 -11.39 -3.73
C GLU A 109 1.10 -10.15 -3.00
N LEU A 110 1.63 -10.30 -1.79
CA LEU A 110 2.23 -9.22 -1.02
C LEU A 110 3.45 -8.61 -1.72
N SER A 111 4.27 -9.43 -2.37
CA SER A 111 5.40 -8.93 -3.15
C SER A 111 4.93 -8.06 -4.34
N LYS A 112 3.85 -8.47 -5.02
CA LYS A 112 3.22 -7.66 -6.08
C LYS A 112 2.61 -6.38 -5.53
N ALA A 113 1.99 -6.44 -4.35
CA ALA A 113 1.43 -5.28 -3.67
C ALA A 113 2.49 -4.20 -3.38
N ILE A 114 3.67 -4.61 -2.91
CA ILE A 114 4.79 -3.69 -2.69
C ILE A 114 5.29 -3.08 -4.00
N GLN A 115 5.38 -3.87 -5.07
CA GLN A 115 5.74 -3.32 -6.38
C GLN A 115 4.76 -2.24 -6.85
N MET A 116 3.46 -2.40 -6.60
CA MET A 116 2.46 -1.38 -6.92
C MET A 116 2.65 -0.10 -6.10
N ILE A 117 2.90 -0.23 -4.78
CA ILE A 117 3.20 0.93 -3.92
C ILE A 117 4.46 1.66 -4.40
N VAL A 118 5.53 0.91 -4.68
CA VAL A 118 6.80 1.49 -5.14
C VAL A 118 6.63 2.18 -6.50
N LYS A 119 5.97 1.53 -7.48
CA LYS A 119 5.73 2.15 -8.79
C LYS A 119 4.91 3.43 -8.71
N ALA A 120 3.91 3.47 -7.82
CA ALA A 120 3.10 4.67 -7.62
C ALA A 120 3.91 5.89 -7.15
N ASP A 121 5.07 5.65 -6.53
CA ASP A 121 5.95 6.66 -5.95
C ASP A 121 7.19 6.95 -6.78
N GLU A 122 7.24 6.58 -8.06
CA GLU A 122 8.33 6.95 -8.96
C GLU A 122 8.63 8.46 -8.94
N ILE A 123 7.59 9.30 -8.89
CA ILE A 123 7.73 10.77 -8.79
C ILE A 123 8.28 11.18 -7.40
N LEU A 124 7.91 10.48 -6.32
CA LEU A 124 8.47 10.75 -5.00
C LEU A 124 9.97 10.48 -4.98
N TYR A 125 10.41 9.34 -5.54
CA TYR A 125 11.82 8.95 -5.53
C TYR A 125 12.73 9.86 -6.36
N SER A 126 12.21 10.51 -7.41
CA SER A 126 12.98 11.51 -8.15
C SER A 126 13.31 12.75 -7.31
N HIS A 127 12.47 13.08 -6.32
CA HIS A 127 12.67 14.19 -5.40
C HIS A 127 13.40 13.76 -4.11
N VAL A 128 13.31 12.48 -3.75
CA VAL A 128 13.75 11.94 -2.46
C VAL A 128 14.53 10.63 -2.68
N PRO A 129 15.69 10.67 -3.36
CA PRO A 129 16.33 9.44 -3.87
C PRO A 129 16.84 8.50 -2.77
N TRP A 130 17.08 9.00 -1.56
CA TRP A 130 17.56 8.16 -0.45
C TRP A 130 16.52 7.14 0.02
N LEU A 131 15.23 7.33 -0.28
CA LEU A 131 14.21 6.30 -0.03
C LEU A 131 14.40 5.06 -0.90
N LEU A 132 15.12 5.14 -2.02
CA LEU A 132 15.35 3.99 -2.91
C LEU A 132 16.09 2.85 -2.22
N ASP A 133 16.90 3.17 -1.21
CA ASP A 133 17.71 2.22 -0.46
C ASP A 133 17.12 1.93 0.94
N ALA A 134 15.97 2.54 1.26
CA ALA A 134 15.27 2.32 2.51
C ALA A 134 14.60 0.93 2.55
N PRO A 135 14.65 0.22 3.69
CA PRO A 135 14.09 -1.12 3.79
C PRO A 135 12.56 -1.11 3.91
N ILE A 136 11.94 -2.14 3.35
CA ILE A 136 10.50 -2.37 3.38
C ILE A 136 10.20 -3.58 4.27
N TYR A 137 9.39 -3.36 5.31
CA TYR A 137 8.96 -4.40 6.24
C TYR A 137 7.43 -4.44 6.35
N ILE A 138 6.84 -5.61 6.14
CA ILE A 138 5.40 -5.80 6.30
C ILE A 138 5.12 -6.84 7.38
N GLU A 139 4.30 -6.46 8.35
CA GLU A 139 3.72 -7.38 9.32
C GLU A 139 2.52 -8.10 8.69
N VAL A 140 2.58 -9.42 8.66
CA VAL A 140 1.44 -10.29 8.41
C VAL A 140 0.83 -10.63 9.76
N ASP A 141 -0.41 -10.20 9.97
CA ASP A 141 -1.17 -10.49 11.19
C ASP A 141 -2.21 -11.57 10.89
N SER A 142 -2.43 -12.46 11.86
CA SER A 142 -3.38 -13.57 11.74
C SER A 142 -3.80 -14.06 13.12
N TYR A 143 -4.98 -14.69 13.23
CA TYR A 143 -5.42 -15.35 14.46
C TYR A 143 -4.52 -16.53 14.84
N ASP A 144 -3.95 -17.22 13.86
CA ASP A 144 -3.00 -18.31 14.09
C ASP A 144 -1.57 -17.74 14.15
N HIS A 145 -0.95 -17.87 15.32
CA HIS A 145 0.41 -17.39 15.59
C HIS A 145 1.45 -17.97 14.63
N LYS A 146 1.20 -19.14 14.04
CA LYS A 146 2.10 -19.76 13.05
C LYS A 146 2.30 -18.87 11.82
N TYR A 147 1.28 -18.10 11.42
CA TYR A 147 1.31 -17.25 10.23
C TYR A 147 1.58 -15.78 10.56
N LYS A 148 1.71 -15.44 11.85
CA LYS A 148 2.06 -14.08 12.28
C LYS A 148 3.56 -13.86 12.13
N THR A 149 3.96 -12.94 11.26
CA THR A 149 5.37 -12.75 10.92
C THR A 149 5.66 -11.37 10.34
N ILE A 150 6.90 -10.90 10.45
CA ILE A 150 7.37 -9.68 9.79
C ILE A 150 8.24 -10.11 8.61
N LYS A 151 7.87 -9.66 7.41
CA LYS A 151 8.58 -9.96 6.17
C LYS A 151 9.39 -8.76 5.72
N TYR A 152 10.68 -9.00 5.48
CA TYR A 152 11.53 -8.08 4.74
C TYR A 152 11.28 -8.27 3.24
N LEU A 153 10.94 -7.18 2.55
CA LEU A 153 10.57 -7.19 1.13
C LEU A 153 11.56 -6.36 0.31
N GLY A 154 12.79 -6.17 0.77
CA GLY A 154 13.81 -5.47 0.01
C GLY A 154 13.75 -3.95 0.14
N THR A 155 14.15 -3.26 -0.93
CA THR A 155 14.15 -1.80 -1.05
C THR A 155 13.41 -1.34 -2.31
N PRO A 156 12.91 -0.09 -2.39
CA PRO A 156 12.22 0.38 -3.59
C PRO A 156 13.06 0.23 -4.87
N ARG A 157 14.38 0.43 -4.81
CA ARG A 157 15.27 0.23 -5.97
C ARG A 157 15.14 -1.17 -6.58
N GLN A 158 15.04 -2.20 -5.75
CA GLN A 158 14.92 -3.60 -6.20
C GLN A 158 13.59 -3.86 -6.92
N HIS A 159 12.52 -3.16 -6.56
CA HIS A 159 11.21 -3.29 -7.18
C HIS A 159 11.04 -2.46 -8.47
N LEU A 160 11.88 -1.46 -8.69
CA LEU A 160 11.89 -0.64 -9.91
C LEU A 160 12.73 -1.25 -11.04
N ILE A 161 13.76 -2.03 -10.70
CA ILE A 161 14.57 -2.75 -11.69
C ILE A 161 13.74 -3.96 -12.16
N LYS A 162 13.16 -3.87 -13.36
CA LYS A 162 12.48 -4.99 -14.01
C LYS A 162 13.45 -6.17 -14.11
N VAL A 163 13.15 -7.28 -13.45
CA VAL A 163 13.68 -8.61 -13.79
C VAL A 163 12.74 -9.25 -14.80
#